data_AF-A0A9D6M456-F1
#
_entry.id   AF-A0A9D6M456-F1
#
_cell.length_a   1.000
_cell.length_b   1.000
_cell.length_c   1.000
_cell.angle_alpha   90.00
_cell.angle_beta   90.00
_cell.angle_gamma   90.00
#
_symmetry.space_group_name_H-M   'P 1'
#
loop_
_entity.id
_entity.type
_entity.pdbx_description
1 polymer ?
#
loop_
_entity_poly.entity_id
_entity_poly.type
_entity_poly.pdbx_seq_one_letter_code
_entity_poly.pdbx_strand_id
1 'polypeptide(L)'
;AQARFSSTSNLDGNTFVTTNLVAPSSLTASVSGHDVALSWSAGQNGSAYAVKGVANGTSSDCSSATFASIASTASTSYTDSNRFSPQGNYFCYQVQTTLGTWNSTTSNPTVAAQIGFFATSAQFTNGGTSGALDTGDQIVVNFNQAVNTATAPSGTDTVCPAYQGILLGSATTSGVCDTAVYRVGSFTKSTGSAPVSQSIAHQLGTTPKAIILWTNGKTNESFSANFLYAYGVTDGTTSKSIGAASNDAVGTSNTSTRIANKALTMVQWGETLLAEADLSSMDATNFTLNWTTNNASAYVIHFIAIGGSSVSAKVVGWTMATATGNKSVTGVGFQPDVVIHAFPDSTFTNAIPASLVGLR
;
A
#
# COMPACT_ATOMS: atom_id res chain seq x y z
N ALA A 1 14.92 -59.43 12.00
CA ALA A 1 15.45 -60.13 13.19
C ALA A 1 16.55 -59.28 13.83
N GLN A 2 16.57 -59.14 15.15
CA GLN A 2 17.80 -58.81 15.88
C GLN A 2 18.31 -60.14 16.42
N ALA A 3 19.34 -60.69 15.79
CA ALA A 3 19.98 -61.90 16.27
C ALA A 3 21.22 -61.49 17.05
N ARG A 4 21.20 -61.72 18.36
CA ARG A 4 22.44 -61.75 19.14
C ARG A 4 23.01 -63.15 18.99
N PHE A 5 24.25 -63.23 18.53
CA PHE A 5 24.99 -64.49 18.49
C PHE A 5 25.94 -64.51 19.70
N SER A 6 25.82 -65.55 20.53
CA SER A 6 26.75 -65.85 21.62
C SER A 6 27.00 -67.37 21.63
N SER A 7 27.89 -67.84 22.51
CA SER A 7 28.19 -69.27 22.69
C SER A 7 27.12 -70.04 23.50
N THR A 8 26.05 -69.38 23.98
CA THR A 8 25.00 -70.03 24.77
C THR A 8 23.88 -70.60 23.89
N SER A 9 23.45 -71.82 24.17
CA SER A 9 22.47 -72.58 23.36
C SER A 9 21.05 -72.01 23.33
N ASN A 10 20.66 -71.18 24.29
CA ASN A 10 19.39 -70.47 24.34
C ASN A 10 19.61 -69.04 24.84
N LEU A 11 19.52 -68.05 23.94
CA LEU A 11 19.51 -66.64 24.28
C LEU A 11 18.05 -66.16 24.41
N ASP A 12 17.55 -66.08 25.64
CA ASP A 12 16.28 -65.43 25.95
C ASP A 12 16.35 -63.97 25.53
N GLY A 13 15.71 -63.63 24.41
CA GLY A 13 15.76 -62.30 23.79
C GLY A 13 15.84 -62.31 22.26
N ASN A 14 16.21 -63.44 21.65
CA ASN A 14 16.11 -63.58 20.19
C ASN A 14 14.63 -63.71 19.80
N THR A 15 14.07 -62.64 19.22
CA THR A 15 12.71 -62.62 18.66
C THR A 15 12.77 -62.88 17.16
N PHE A 16 12.20 -64.01 16.74
CA PHE A 16 11.99 -64.36 15.35
C PHE A 16 10.51 -64.21 15.01
N VAL A 17 10.22 -63.54 13.90
CA VAL A 17 8.87 -63.51 13.33
C VAL A 17 8.88 -64.51 12.18
N THR A 18 7.93 -65.44 12.18
CA THR A 18 7.82 -66.50 11.17
C THR A 18 7.21 -66.01 9.86
N THR A 19 6.74 -64.76 9.82
CA THR A 19 6.09 -64.12 8.68
C THR A 19 6.85 -62.88 8.24
N ASN A 20 7.02 -62.70 6.93
CA ASN A 20 7.60 -61.50 6.34
C ASN A 20 6.54 -60.39 6.25
N LEU A 21 6.90 -59.15 6.58
CA LEU A 21 6.03 -58.00 6.31
C LEU A 21 6.15 -57.64 4.83
N VAL A 22 5.03 -57.75 4.10
CA VAL A 22 4.97 -57.32 2.70
C VAL A 22 4.58 -55.85 2.67
N ALA A 23 5.33 -55.05 1.90
CA ALA A 23 5.10 -53.61 1.79
C ALA A 23 3.71 -53.30 1.20
N PRO A 24 3.16 -52.12 1.50
CA PRO A 24 1.99 -51.60 0.79
C PRO A 24 2.29 -51.40 -0.69
N SER A 25 1.27 -51.11 -1.50
CA SER A 25 1.45 -50.77 -2.92
C SER A 25 0.50 -49.64 -3.34
N SER A 26 0.70 -49.11 -4.55
CA SER A 26 -0.21 -48.11 -5.15
C SER A 26 -0.48 -46.89 -4.26
N LEU A 27 0.57 -46.36 -3.63
CA LEU A 27 0.47 -45.14 -2.83
C LEU A 27 0.17 -43.93 -3.73
N THR A 28 -0.90 -43.22 -3.43
CA THR A 28 -1.31 -41.99 -4.12
C THR A 28 -1.40 -40.83 -3.13
N ALA A 29 -1.20 -39.61 -3.61
CA ALA A 29 -1.36 -38.39 -2.84
C ALA A 29 -2.23 -37.39 -3.62
N SER A 30 -3.28 -36.89 -2.99
CA SER A 30 -4.15 -35.84 -3.53
C SER A 30 -4.06 -34.60 -2.65
N VAL A 31 -3.72 -33.46 -3.24
CA VAL A 31 -3.54 -32.19 -2.52
C VAL A 31 -4.83 -31.38 -2.58
N SER A 32 -5.20 -30.77 -1.45
CA SER A 32 -6.30 -29.82 -1.36
C SER A 32 -5.93 -28.73 -0.35
N GLY A 33 -5.64 -27.51 -0.84
CA GLY A 33 -5.18 -26.44 0.04
C GLY A 33 -3.79 -26.76 0.60
N HIS A 34 -3.75 -26.98 1.92
CA HIS A 34 -2.57 -27.40 2.66
C HIS A 34 -2.67 -28.84 3.18
N ASP A 35 -3.71 -29.57 2.79
CA ASP A 35 -3.93 -30.95 3.20
C ASP A 35 -3.51 -31.91 2.09
N VAL A 36 -2.94 -33.06 2.47
CA VAL A 36 -2.60 -34.14 1.55
C VAL A 36 -3.32 -35.41 1.96
N ALA A 37 -4.28 -35.85 1.13
CA ALA A 37 -4.96 -37.12 1.31
C ALA A 37 -4.13 -38.24 0.68
N LEU A 38 -3.67 -39.18 1.51
CA LEU A 38 -2.91 -40.36 1.11
C LEU A 38 -3.80 -41.60 1.11
N SER A 39 -3.63 -42.45 0.11
CA SER A 39 -4.26 -43.78 0.06
C SER A 39 -3.33 -44.81 -0.57
N TRP A 40 -3.43 -46.06 -0.14
CA TRP A 40 -2.61 -47.16 -0.64
C TRP A 40 -3.35 -48.49 -0.59
N SER A 41 -2.83 -49.50 -1.27
CA SER A 41 -3.26 -50.90 -1.15
C SER A 41 -2.55 -51.57 0.02
N ALA A 42 -3.30 -52.40 0.76
CA ALA A 42 -2.81 -53.05 1.96
C ALA A 42 -1.57 -53.92 1.69
N GLY A 43 -0.61 -53.87 2.62
CA GLY A 43 0.46 -54.86 2.70
C GLY A 43 -0.04 -56.17 3.32
N GLN A 44 0.85 -57.14 3.51
CA GLN A 44 0.50 -58.44 4.11
C GLN A 44 1.26 -58.65 5.43
N ASN A 45 0.66 -59.46 6.31
CA ASN A 45 1.22 -59.92 7.59
C ASN A 45 1.49 -58.81 8.63
N GLY A 46 1.02 -57.58 8.41
CA GLY A 46 1.07 -56.49 9.39
C GLY A 46 -0.29 -56.19 10.02
N SER A 47 -0.28 -55.37 11.06
CA SER A 47 -1.47 -54.91 11.78
C SER A 47 -1.73 -53.41 11.64
N ALA A 48 -0.77 -52.63 11.11
CA ALA A 48 -0.88 -51.19 10.93
C ALA A 48 0.12 -50.68 9.86
N TYR A 49 0.20 -49.35 9.72
CA TYR A 49 1.06 -48.65 8.78
C TYR A 49 1.79 -47.48 9.45
N ALA A 50 3.04 -47.28 9.08
CA ALA A 50 3.81 -46.08 9.38
C ALA A 50 3.81 -45.18 8.16
N VAL A 51 3.27 -43.98 8.31
CA VAL A 51 3.29 -42.93 7.29
C VAL A 51 4.50 -42.05 7.56
N LYS A 52 5.35 -41.93 6.55
CA LYS A 52 6.58 -41.14 6.60
C LYS A 52 6.58 -40.08 5.51
N GLY A 53 7.38 -39.05 5.70
CA GLY A 53 7.58 -38.04 4.67
C GLY A 53 8.72 -37.08 4.94
N VAL A 54 9.00 -36.25 3.95
CA VAL A 54 10.11 -35.29 3.95
C VAL A 54 9.91 -34.22 2.88
N ALA A 55 10.33 -32.99 3.17
CA ALA A 55 10.35 -31.91 2.17
C ALA A 55 11.40 -32.20 1.09
N ASN A 56 11.04 -32.03 -0.18
CA ASN A 56 11.89 -32.39 -1.33
C ASN A 56 12.14 -31.21 -2.30
N GLY A 57 11.90 -29.97 -1.83
CA GLY A 57 12.16 -28.76 -2.61
C GLY A 57 11.44 -28.77 -3.95
N THR A 58 12.18 -28.57 -5.04
CA THR A 58 11.62 -28.51 -6.40
C THR A 58 11.55 -29.88 -7.10
N SER A 59 12.02 -30.96 -6.46
CA SER A 59 12.06 -32.29 -7.06
C SER A 59 10.81 -33.11 -6.76
N SER A 60 10.19 -33.68 -7.79
CA SER A 60 9.14 -34.69 -7.65
C SER A 60 9.68 -36.12 -7.48
N ASP A 61 10.99 -36.32 -7.56
CA ASP A 61 11.62 -37.63 -7.40
C ASP A 61 11.99 -37.89 -5.94
N CYS A 62 11.37 -38.93 -5.36
CA CYS A 62 11.56 -39.34 -3.97
C CYS A 62 12.62 -40.43 -3.77
N SER A 63 13.33 -40.85 -4.83
CA SER A 63 14.26 -41.99 -4.80
C SER A 63 15.42 -41.83 -3.82
N SER A 64 15.92 -40.61 -3.62
CA SER A 64 17.03 -40.26 -2.72
C SER A 64 16.58 -39.67 -1.38
N ALA A 65 15.27 -39.61 -1.15
CA ALA A 65 14.69 -38.92 -0.01
C ALA A 65 14.92 -39.66 1.32
N THR A 66 15.30 -38.93 2.36
CA THR A 66 15.44 -39.49 3.73
C THR A 66 14.17 -39.21 4.53
N PHE A 67 13.39 -40.26 4.77
CA PHE A 67 12.04 -40.16 5.32
C PHE A 67 12.02 -40.11 6.85
N ALA A 68 11.22 -39.19 7.41
CA ALA A 68 10.92 -39.10 8.84
C ALA A 68 9.47 -39.56 9.13
N SER A 69 9.20 -40.02 10.35
CA SER A 69 7.84 -40.42 10.75
C SER A 69 6.90 -39.23 10.80
N ILE A 70 5.72 -39.36 10.21
CA ILE A 70 4.63 -38.36 10.27
C ILE A 70 3.51 -38.89 11.16
N ALA A 71 3.08 -40.14 10.95
CA ALA A 71 1.98 -40.74 11.69
C ALA A 71 2.03 -42.27 11.66
N SER A 72 1.21 -42.89 12.51
CA SER A 72 0.84 -44.30 12.42
C SER A 72 -0.68 -44.43 12.28
N THR A 73 -1.13 -45.42 11.51
CA THR A 73 -2.56 -45.65 11.27
C THR A 73 -2.83 -47.13 11.04
N ALA A 74 -3.99 -47.62 11.46
CA ALA A 74 -4.48 -48.95 11.09
C ALA A 74 -5.27 -48.96 9.76
N SER A 75 -5.61 -47.78 9.24
CA SER A 75 -6.31 -47.60 7.96
C SER A 75 -5.35 -47.68 6.77
N THR A 76 -5.87 -47.94 5.59
CA THR A 76 -5.15 -47.81 4.30
C THR A 76 -5.22 -46.40 3.71
N SER A 77 -5.50 -45.41 4.56
CA SER A 77 -5.57 -44.00 4.23
C SER A 77 -5.10 -43.13 5.39
N TYR A 78 -4.61 -41.94 5.08
CA TYR A 78 -4.22 -40.93 6.06
C TYR A 78 -4.32 -39.54 5.43
N THR A 79 -4.89 -38.58 6.16
CA THR A 79 -4.88 -37.17 5.76
C THR A 79 -3.80 -36.45 6.57
N ASP A 80 -2.82 -35.91 5.85
CA ASP A 80 -1.79 -35.07 6.40
C ASP A 80 -2.24 -33.61 6.33
N SER A 81 -2.87 -33.15 7.41
CA SER A 81 -3.53 -31.85 7.46
C SER A 81 -2.59 -30.70 7.83
N ASN A 82 -2.92 -29.49 7.37
CA ASN A 82 -2.27 -28.24 7.76
C ASN A 82 -0.77 -28.18 7.44
N ARG A 83 -0.32 -28.76 6.33
CA ARG A 83 1.09 -28.73 5.91
C ARG A 83 1.42 -27.41 5.20
N PHE A 84 1.58 -26.35 5.98
CA PHE A 84 1.88 -25.00 5.48
C PHE A 84 3.31 -24.82 4.96
N SER A 85 4.22 -25.75 5.20
CA SER A 85 5.61 -25.65 4.75
C SER A 85 6.14 -27.01 4.23
N PRO A 86 6.79 -27.04 3.06
CA PRO A 86 7.06 -25.91 2.18
C PRO A 86 5.89 -25.60 1.23
N GLN A 87 5.58 -24.32 0.97
CA GLN A 87 4.57 -23.94 -0.04
C GLN A 87 5.19 -23.88 -1.44
N GLY A 88 4.46 -24.37 -2.44
CA GLY A 88 4.90 -24.40 -3.84
C GLY A 88 5.95 -25.45 -4.15
N ASN A 89 6.37 -26.24 -3.16
CA ASN A 89 7.42 -27.23 -3.27
C ASN A 89 6.88 -28.64 -3.05
N TYR A 90 7.62 -29.64 -3.52
CA TYR A 90 7.31 -31.04 -3.35
C TYR A 90 7.63 -31.52 -1.94
N PHE A 91 6.79 -32.42 -1.47
CA PHE A 91 6.95 -33.20 -0.27
C PHE A 91 6.76 -34.67 -0.63
N CYS A 92 7.72 -35.50 -0.25
CA CYS A 92 7.72 -36.92 -0.52
C CYS A 92 7.09 -37.67 0.64
N TYR A 93 6.30 -38.70 0.32
CA TYR A 93 5.70 -39.62 1.26
C TYR A 93 6.18 -41.04 1.02
N GLN A 94 6.23 -41.83 2.10
CA GLN A 94 6.45 -43.27 2.06
C GLN A 94 5.52 -43.94 3.07
N VAL A 95 5.01 -45.12 2.75
CA VAL A 95 4.23 -45.93 3.70
C VAL A 95 4.89 -47.29 3.90
N GLN A 96 4.94 -47.73 5.15
CA GLN A 96 5.50 -49.03 5.54
C GLN A 96 4.44 -49.85 6.29
N THR A 97 4.36 -51.14 6.02
CA THR A 97 3.56 -52.09 6.81
C THR A 97 4.22 -52.31 8.15
N THR A 98 3.46 -52.35 9.24
CA THR A 98 4.00 -52.49 10.60
C THR A 98 3.36 -53.63 11.39
N LEU A 99 4.16 -54.22 12.28
CA LEU A 99 3.73 -55.21 13.27
C LEU A 99 4.55 -55.02 14.55
N GLY A 100 3.96 -54.44 15.60
CA GLY A 100 4.70 -54.05 16.80
C GLY A 100 5.81 -53.05 16.47
N THR A 101 7.06 -53.41 16.73
CA THR A 101 8.25 -52.58 16.41
C THR A 101 8.83 -52.85 15.02
N TRP A 102 8.27 -53.80 14.27
CA TRP A 102 8.74 -54.19 12.94
C TRP A 102 8.08 -53.36 11.84
N ASN A 103 8.86 -53.05 10.81
CA ASN A 103 8.40 -52.37 9.59
C ASN A 103 8.86 -53.16 8.36
N SER A 104 8.10 -53.12 7.27
CA SER A 104 8.59 -53.55 5.95
C SER A 104 9.80 -52.69 5.53
N THR A 105 10.83 -53.31 4.95
CA THR A 105 12.11 -52.64 4.64
C THR A 105 12.40 -52.53 3.15
N THR A 106 11.77 -53.35 2.31
CA THR A 106 11.96 -53.38 0.86
C THR A 106 10.67 -53.04 0.14
N SER A 107 10.79 -52.42 -1.04
CA SER A 107 9.66 -52.11 -1.93
C SER A 107 8.55 -51.24 -1.32
N ASN A 108 8.86 -50.45 -0.28
CA ASN A 108 7.91 -49.49 0.28
C ASN A 108 7.62 -48.38 -0.75
N PRO A 109 6.35 -48.14 -1.10
CA PRO A 109 6.00 -47.20 -2.15
C PRO A 109 6.25 -45.77 -1.70
N THR A 110 6.65 -44.92 -2.65
CA THR A 110 6.83 -43.48 -2.44
C THR A 110 5.95 -42.69 -3.41
N VAL A 111 5.55 -41.49 -3.01
CA VAL A 111 4.82 -40.55 -3.87
C VAL A 111 5.23 -39.11 -3.51
N ALA A 112 5.32 -38.23 -4.51
CA ALA A 112 5.52 -36.80 -4.28
C ALA A 112 4.19 -36.05 -4.38
N ALA A 113 4.00 -35.08 -3.51
CA ALA A 113 2.88 -34.13 -3.56
C ALA A 113 3.44 -32.71 -3.54
N GLN A 114 3.00 -31.84 -4.45
CA GLN A 114 3.38 -30.43 -4.42
C GLN A 114 2.39 -29.68 -3.53
N ILE A 115 2.88 -29.13 -2.43
CA ILE A 115 2.01 -28.66 -1.35
C ILE A 115 1.77 -27.16 -1.46
N GLY A 116 0.53 -26.75 -1.17
CA GLY A 116 0.13 -25.35 -1.08
C GLY A 116 -0.62 -24.85 -2.32
N PHE A 117 -1.15 -23.63 -2.18
CA PHE A 117 -1.88 -22.92 -3.21
C PHE A 117 -0.95 -21.85 -3.81
N PHE A 118 -0.57 -22.00 -5.08
CA PHE A 118 0.35 -21.07 -5.73
C PHE A 118 -0.03 -20.84 -7.20
N ALA A 119 0.32 -19.66 -7.69
CA ALA A 119 0.08 -19.29 -9.08
C ALA A 119 1.02 -20.08 -10.00
N THR A 120 0.44 -20.71 -11.02
CA THR A 120 1.18 -21.45 -12.07
C THR A 120 1.43 -20.58 -13.29
N SER A 121 0.56 -19.59 -13.54
CA SER A 121 0.75 -18.60 -14.60
C SER A 121 -0.08 -17.35 -14.34
N ALA A 122 0.35 -16.25 -14.96
CA ALA A 122 -0.43 -15.03 -15.09
C ALA A 122 -0.48 -14.65 -16.58
N GLN A 123 -1.67 -14.44 -17.10
CA GLN A 123 -1.92 -13.99 -18.47
C GLN A 123 -2.50 -12.59 -18.43
N PHE A 124 -2.00 -11.74 -19.32
CA PHE A 124 -2.45 -10.37 -19.50
C PHE A 124 -2.95 -10.23 -20.92
N THR A 125 -4.24 -9.95 -21.07
CA THR A 125 -4.88 -9.68 -22.35
C THR A 125 -5.28 -8.22 -22.36
N ASN A 126 -4.70 -7.42 -23.26
CA ASN A 126 -5.20 -6.08 -23.50
C ASN A 126 -6.39 -6.18 -24.45
N GLY A 127 -7.57 -5.78 -23.96
CA GLY A 127 -8.81 -5.73 -24.74
C GLY A 127 -9.35 -4.33 -24.93
N GLY A 128 -8.69 -3.31 -24.37
CA GLY A 128 -9.02 -1.91 -24.59
C GLY A 128 -7.87 -1.10 -25.19
N THR A 129 -7.47 -0.01 -24.55
CA THR A 129 -6.50 0.94 -25.12
C THR A 129 -5.07 0.49 -24.85
N SER A 130 -4.24 0.50 -25.90
CA SER A 130 -2.82 0.20 -25.74
C SER A 130 -2.14 1.20 -24.80
N GLY A 131 -1.39 0.68 -23.83
CA GLY A 131 -0.66 1.50 -22.85
C GLY A 131 -1.47 1.92 -21.62
N ALA A 132 -2.72 1.49 -21.49
CA ALA A 132 -3.55 1.70 -20.31
C ALA A 132 -4.02 0.36 -19.72
N LEU A 133 -4.47 0.39 -18.45
CA LEU A 133 -5.32 -0.65 -17.86
C LEU A 133 -6.75 -0.10 -17.87
N ASP A 134 -7.62 -0.63 -18.73
CA ASP A 134 -8.96 -0.08 -18.92
C ASP A 134 -10.05 -1.14 -19.19
N THR A 135 -11.23 -0.68 -19.58
CA THR A 135 -12.39 -1.56 -19.80
C THR A 135 -12.14 -2.43 -21.01
N GLY A 136 -12.07 -3.74 -20.78
CA GLY A 136 -11.77 -4.74 -21.81
C GLY A 136 -10.49 -5.53 -21.51
N ASP A 137 -9.62 -4.99 -20.68
CA ASP A 137 -8.41 -5.71 -20.24
C ASP A 137 -8.74 -6.85 -19.29
N GLN A 138 -7.96 -7.92 -19.38
CA GLN A 138 -8.12 -9.11 -18.55
C GLN A 138 -6.78 -9.55 -17.97
N ILE A 139 -6.75 -9.79 -16.66
CA ILE A 139 -5.65 -10.47 -15.98
C ILE A 139 -6.19 -11.79 -15.47
N VAL A 140 -5.65 -12.90 -15.98
CA VAL A 140 -6.03 -14.26 -15.57
C VAL A 140 -4.86 -14.88 -14.82
N VAL A 141 -5.07 -15.20 -13.54
CA VAL A 141 -4.09 -15.94 -12.73
C VAL A 141 -4.58 -17.38 -12.59
N ASN A 142 -3.81 -18.32 -13.11
CA ASN A 142 -4.09 -19.74 -12.94
C ASN A 142 -3.34 -20.26 -11.73
N PHE A 143 -3.97 -21.15 -10.98
CA PHE A 143 -3.39 -21.76 -9.79
C PHE A 143 -3.25 -23.27 -9.97
N ASN A 144 -2.38 -23.89 -9.18
CA ASN A 144 -2.09 -25.33 -9.23
C ASN A 144 -3.26 -26.22 -8.76
N GLN A 145 -4.27 -25.63 -8.14
CA GLN A 145 -5.46 -26.30 -7.65
C GLN A 145 -6.65 -25.33 -7.66
N ALA A 146 -7.87 -25.86 -7.62
CA ALA A 146 -9.07 -25.03 -7.58
C ALA A 146 -9.08 -24.17 -6.31
N VAL A 147 -9.44 -22.88 -6.46
CA VAL A 147 -9.78 -22.04 -5.31
C VAL A 147 -11.07 -22.60 -4.72
N ASN A 148 -11.10 -22.86 -3.42
CA ASN A 148 -12.34 -23.20 -2.74
C ASN A 148 -13.28 -21.98 -2.84
N THR A 149 -14.34 -22.09 -3.65
CA THR A 149 -15.29 -21.01 -3.90
C THR A 149 -16.11 -20.64 -2.66
N ALA A 150 -16.12 -21.49 -1.61
CA ALA A 150 -16.75 -21.16 -0.33
C ALA A 150 -15.93 -20.16 0.50
N THR A 151 -14.62 -20.06 0.24
CA THR A 151 -13.70 -19.07 0.85
C THR A 151 -13.22 -18.02 -0.14
N ALA A 152 -13.53 -18.19 -1.42
CA ALA A 152 -13.30 -17.15 -2.43
C ALA A 152 -14.19 -15.94 -2.11
N PRO A 153 -13.79 -14.74 -2.54
CA PRO A 153 -14.66 -13.58 -2.52
C PRO A 153 -15.98 -13.94 -3.22
N SER A 154 -17.10 -13.84 -2.50
CA SER A 154 -18.44 -14.21 -3.00
C SER A 154 -19.04 -13.16 -3.94
N GLY A 155 -18.25 -12.17 -4.36
CA GLY A 155 -18.65 -11.04 -5.19
C GLY A 155 -17.46 -10.42 -5.93
N THR A 156 -17.68 -9.24 -6.52
CA THR A 156 -16.64 -8.44 -7.17
C THR A 156 -15.69 -7.83 -6.15
N ASP A 157 -14.42 -8.24 -6.17
CA ASP A 157 -13.35 -7.55 -5.46
C ASP A 157 -12.89 -6.30 -6.23
N THR A 158 -12.61 -5.22 -5.51
CA THR A 158 -12.01 -4.02 -6.10
C THR A 158 -10.51 -4.14 -6.08
N VAL A 159 -9.90 -4.16 -7.28
CA VAL A 159 -8.45 -4.15 -7.48
C VAL A 159 -7.99 -2.71 -7.67
N CYS A 160 -7.11 -2.24 -6.80
CA CYS A 160 -6.67 -0.84 -6.82
C CYS A 160 -5.29 -0.66 -7.46
N PRO A 161 -5.13 0.30 -8.40
CA PRO A 161 -3.82 0.73 -8.85
C PRO A 161 -3.12 1.50 -7.72
N ALA A 162 -1.89 1.10 -7.39
CA ALA A 162 -0.95 1.87 -6.58
C ALA A 162 0.09 2.52 -7.50
N TYR A 163 0.81 3.53 -7.02
CA TYR A 163 1.75 4.35 -7.80
C TYR A 163 2.83 3.55 -8.58
N GLN A 164 3.01 2.25 -8.31
CA GLN A 164 3.93 1.37 -9.03
C GLN A 164 3.42 -0.08 -9.25
N GLY A 165 2.11 -0.33 -9.19
CA GLY A 165 1.60 -1.68 -9.41
C GLY A 165 0.11 -1.86 -9.13
N ILE A 166 -0.35 -3.10 -9.29
CA ILE A 166 -1.72 -3.52 -9.01
C ILE A 166 -1.70 -4.33 -7.70
N LEU A 167 -2.49 -3.93 -6.70
CA LEU A 167 -2.65 -4.72 -5.48
C LEU A 167 -3.82 -5.71 -5.68
N LEU A 168 -3.51 -7.01 -5.77
CA LEU A 168 -4.50 -8.09 -5.79
C LEU A 168 -4.71 -8.61 -4.36
N GLY A 169 -5.95 -8.65 -3.88
CA GLY A 169 -6.31 -9.18 -2.54
C GLY A 169 -6.69 -8.14 -1.49
N SER A 170 -7.34 -7.04 -1.85
CA SER A 170 -7.91 -6.13 -0.86
C SER A 170 -9.05 -6.83 -0.11
N ALA A 171 -8.92 -6.97 1.22
CA ALA A 171 -9.96 -7.53 2.10
C ALA A 171 -11.22 -6.66 2.21
N THR A 172 -11.32 -5.58 1.43
CA THR A 172 -12.50 -4.72 1.37
C THR A 172 -13.52 -5.32 0.41
N THR A 173 -14.54 -5.95 0.97
CA THR A 173 -15.67 -6.60 0.27
C THR A 173 -16.52 -5.69 -0.63
N SER A 174 -16.16 -4.41 -0.78
CA SER A 174 -16.66 -3.42 -1.73
C SER A 174 -16.14 -2.06 -1.27
N GLY A 175 -15.53 -1.25 -2.14
CA GLY A 175 -15.07 0.09 -1.79
C GLY A 175 -14.35 0.79 -2.93
N VAL A 176 -14.51 2.11 -3.02
CA VAL A 176 -13.76 2.96 -3.95
C VAL A 176 -12.27 2.90 -3.57
N CYS A 177 -11.36 2.85 -4.54
CA CYS A 177 -9.91 2.93 -4.30
C CYS A 177 -9.54 4.31 -3.75
N ASP A 178 -9.77 4.50 -2.46
CA ASP A 178 -9.74 5.82 -1.84
C ASP A 178 -8.30 6.19 -1.49
N THR A 179 -7.71 7.04 -2.33
CA THR A 179 -6.31 7.43 -2.23
C THR A 179 -6.20 8.94 -2.29
N ALA A 180 -6.06 9.57 -1.13
CA ALA A 180 -5.57 10.94 -1.09
C ALA A 180 -4.18 10.95 -1.75
N VAL A 181 -4.00 11.82 -2.73
CA VAL A 181 -2.74 11.97 -3.44
C VAL A 181 -2.21 13.38 -3.22
N TYR A 182 -0.88 13.46 -3.12
CA TYR A 182 -0.16 14.70 -2.79
C TYR A 182 0.98 14.89 -3.79
N ARG A 183 1.23 16.14 -4.17
CA ARG A 183 2.45 16.55 -4.87
C ARG A 183 3.01 17.80 -4.25
N VAL A 184 4.31 17.78 -3.98
CA VAL A 184 5.10 18.94 -3.59
C VAL A 184 5.91 19.36 -4.80
N GLY A 185 6.00 20.66 -5.06
CA GLY A 185 6.84 21.17 -6.13
C GLY A 185 7.10 22.66 -5.98
N SER A 186 7.78 23.22 -6.97
CA SER A 186 8.04 24.65 -7.06
C SER A 186 7.97 25.13 -8.51
N PHE A 187 7.77 26.43 -8.66
CA PHE A 187 7.79 27.13 -9.94
C PHE A 187 8.33 28.54 -9.76
N THR A 188 8.81 29.13 -10.84
CA THR A 188 9.25 30.52 -10.87
C THR A 188 8.10 31.42 -11.28
N LYS A 189 7.79 32.46 -10.49
CA LYS A 189 6.74 33.45 -10.80
C LYS A 189 6.97 34.10 -12.16
N SER A 190 5.90 34.31 -12.92
CA SER A 190 5.93 35.09 -14.17
C SER A 190 6.49 36.49 -13.95
N THR A 191 7.27 36.99 -14.90
CA THR A 191 7.81 38.36 -14.93
C THR A 191 7.03 39.31 -15.84
N GLY A 192 5.95 38.83 -16.47
CA GLY A 192 5.07 39.65 -17.31
C GLY A 192 4.30 40.71 -16.51
N SER A 193 3.90 41.80 -17.15
CA SER A 193 3.05 42.83 -16.54
C SER A 193 1.67 42.27 -16.22
N ALA A 194 1.13 42.58 -15.03
CA ALA A 194 -0.23 42.20 -14.67
C ALA A 194 -1.29 42.94 -15.53
N PRO A 195 -2.44 42.31 -15.87
CA PRO A 195 -2.76 40.92 -15.54
C PRO A 195 -1.97 39.93 -16.40
N VAL A 196 -1.42 38.88 -15.78
CA VAL A 196 -0.72 37.81 -16.50
C VAL A 196 -1.09 36.43 -15.96
N SER A 197 -1.49 35.55 -16.87
CA SER A 197 -1.80 34.15 -16.55
C SER A 197 -0.53 33.30 -16.56
N GLN A 198 -0.43 32.36 -15.64
CA GLN A 198 0.66 31.41 -15.52
C GLN A 198 0.09 30.03 -15.21
N SER A 199 0.32 29.07 -16.11
CA SER A 199 0.01 27.65 -15.90
C SER A 199 1.19 26.95 -15.24
N ILE A 200 0.90 26.15 -14.22
CA ILE A 200 1.91 25.43 -13.44
C ILE A 200 1.58 23.93 -13.46
N ALA A 201 2.49 23.14 -14.02
CA ALA A 201 2.36 21.70 -14.03
C ALA A 201 2.62 21.13 -12.63
N HIS A 202 1.67 20.37 -12.09
CA HIS A 202 1.75 19.81 -10.73
C HIS A 202 1.92 18.29 -10.68
N GLN A 203 1.73 17.59 -11.81
CA GLN A 203 1.99 16.14 -11.93
C GLN A 203 1.22 15.25 -10.94
N LEU A 204 0.05 15.70 -10.48
CA LEU A 204 -0.77 14.98 -9.49
C LEU A 204 -1.49 13.79 -10.13
N GLY A 205 -1.80 13.88 -11.42
CA GLY A 205 -2.53 12.84 -12.17
C GLY A 205 -4.04 12.84 -11.90
N THR A 206 -4.52 13.76 -11.08
CA THR A 206 -5.93 14.03 -10.81
C THR A 206 -6.10 15.50 -10.48
N THR A 207 -7.31 16.03 -10.63
CA THR A 207 -7.59 17.44 -10.33
C THR A 207 -7.43 17.69 -8.82
N PRO A 208 -6.59 18.65 -8.40
CA PRO A 208 -6.47 19.03 -7.01
C PRO A 208 -7.82 19.50 -6.42
N LYS A 209 -8.08 19.15 -5.17
CA LYS A 209 -9.16 19.69 -4.35
C LYS A 209 -8.68 20.80 -3.40
N ALA A 210 -7.37 20.88 -3.15
CA ALA A 210 -6.75 22.03 -2.48
C ALA A 210 -5.32 22.26 -2.98
N ILE A 211 -4.90 23.52 -2.90
CA ILE A 211 -3.50 23.92 -3.13
C ILE A 211 -3.06 24.81 -1.96
N ILE A 212 -1.87 24.51 -1.45
CA ILE A 212 -1.13 25.36 -0.51
C ILE A 212 0.07 25.94 -1.25
N LEU A 213 0.30 27.24 -1.15
CA LEU A 213 1.39 27.98 -1.79
C LEU A 213 2.24 28.66 -0.73
N TRP A 214 3.57 28.69 -0.90
CA TRP A 214 4.44 29.50 -0.06
C TRP A 214 5.70 29.97 -0.78
N THR A 215 6.28 31.06 -0.28
CA THR A 215 7.56 31.60 -0.78
C THR A 215 8.25 32.45 0.29
N ASN A 216 9.58 32.54 0.20
CA ASN A 216 10.39 33.49 0.94
C ASN A 216 10.63 34.81 0.16
N GLY A 217 9.95 35.00 -0.98
CA GLY A 217 10.08 36.20 -1.81
C GLY A 217 11.45 36.38 -2.46
N LYS A 218 12.19 35.29 -2.72
CA LYS A 218 13.52 35.30 -3.36
C LYS A 218 13.48 34.61 -4.73
N THR A 219 14.45 34.94 -5.58
CA THR A 219 14.61 34.33 -6.90
C THR A 219 15.39 33.00 -6.86
N ASN A 220 15.77 32.55 -5.66
CA ASN A 220 16.42 31.28 -5.38
C ASN A 220 16.13 30.84 -3.93
N GLU A 221 16.58 29.64 -3.56
CA GLU A 221 16.40 29.07 -2.22
C GLU A 221 17.48 29.46 -1.20
N SER A 222 18.34 30.43 -1.52
CA SER A 222 19.42 30.84 -0.61
C SER A 222 18.93 31.85 0.42
N PHE A 223 19.55 31.80 1.60
CA PHE A 223 19.37 32.84 2.62
C PHE A 223 19.91 34.18 2.12
N SER A 224 19.18 35.25 2.40
CA SER A 224 19.57 36.62 2.06
C SER A 224 18.96 37.62 3.04
N ALA A 225 19.49 38.85 3.04
CA ALA A 225 18.94 39.95 3.81
C ALA A 225 17.48 40.25 3.44
N ASN A 226 16.78 40.94 4.35
CA ASN A 226 15.33 41.23 4.33
C ASN A 226 14.45 39.98 4.46
N PHE A 227 13.47 40.08 5.34
CA PHE A 227 12.43 39.07 5.48
C PHE A 227 11.32 39.35 4.45
N LEU A 228 10.98 38.33 3.67
CA LEU A 228 9.73 38.26 2.91
C LEU A 228 9.16 36.86 3.13
N TYR A 229 7.85 36.81 3.28
CA TYR A 229 7.10 35.59 3.42
C TYR A 229 5.76 35.77 2.75
N ALA A 230 5.31 34.74 2.06
CA ALA A 230 3.92 34.64 1.64
C ALA A 230 3.46 33.20 1.76
N TYR A 231 2.21 33.04 2.20
CA TYR A 231 1.53 31.77 2.36
C TYR A 231 0.10 31.92 1.89
N GLY A 232 -0.38 30.94 1.15
CA GLY A 232 -1.72 30.96 0.60
C GLY A 232 -2.33 29.58 0.51
N VAL A 233 -3.65 29.53 0.61
CA VAL A 233 -4.44 28.31 0.51
C VAL A 233 -5.65 28.56 -0.38
N THR A 234 -6.05 27.53 -1.12
CA THR A 234 -7.26 27.53 -1.93
C THR A 234 -7.91 26.14 -1.94
N ASP A 235 -9.23 26.08 -1.89
CA ASP A 235 -10.02 24.85 -2.11
C ASP A 235 -10.57 24.75 -3.55
N GLY A 236 -10.04 25.56 -4.46
CA GLY A 236 -10.53 25.66 -5.84
C GLY A 236 -11.65 26.67 -6.05
N THR A 237 -12.35 27.07 -4.97
CA THR A 237 -13.43 28.06 -5.02
C THR A 237 -13.12 29.28 -4.17
N THR A 238 -12.58 29.06 -2.98
CA THR A 238 -12.26 30.05 -1.97
C THR A 238 -10.76 30.07 -1.73
N SER A 239 -10.18 31.26 -1.76
CA SER A 239 -8.75 31.48 -1.51
C SER A 239 -8.52 32.46 -0.37
N LYS A 240 -7.43 32.24 0.37
CA LYS A 240 -6.95 33.10 1.47
C LYS A 240 -5.43 33.08 1.46
N SER A 241 -4.82 34.24 1.65
CA SER A 241 -3.37 34.35 1.76
C SER A 241 -2.94 35.45 2.71
N ILE A 242 -1.71 35.30 3.18
CA ILE A 242 -0.98 36.26 4.00
C ILE A 242 0.41 36.49 3.40
N GLY A 243 0.86 37.74 3.44
CA GLY A 243 2.23 38.12 3.18
C GLY A 243 2.78 38.94 4.35
N ALA A 244 4.07 38.80 4.63
CA ALA A 244 4.76 39.59 5.64
C ALA A 244 6.18 39.94 5.17
N ALA A 245 6.68 41.10 5.57
CA ALA A 245 8.01 41.56 5.23
C ALA A 245 8.65 42.42 6.33
N SER A 246 9.98 42.42 6.39
CA SER A 246 10.79 43.31 7.22
C SER A 246 12.06 43.70 6.48
N ASN A 247 12.41 44.99 6.53
CA ASN A 247 13.64 45.51 5.95
C ASN A 247 14.81 45.34 6.93
N ASP A 248 15.92 44.79 6.46
CA ASP A 248 17.12 44.58 7.25
C ASP A 248 17.96 45.86 7.37
N ALA A 249 18.76 45.95 8.44
CA ALA A 249 19.77 46.98 8.67
C ALA A 249 19.29 48.45 8.56
N VAL A 250 18.02 48.73 8.89
CA VAL A 250 17.47 50.10 8.89
C VAL A 250 17.38 50.70 10.29
N GLY A 251 17.58 52.02 10.38
CA GLY A 251 17.55 52.76 11.65
C GLY A 251 16.15 52.88 12.28
N THR A 252 15.09 52.78 11.48
CA THR A 252 13.70 52.73 11.95
C THR A 252 13.03 51.44 11.46
N SER A 253 12.23 50.81 12.33
CA SER A 253 11.50 49.60 11.97
C SER A 253 10.65 49.83 10.73
N ASN A 254 10.80 48.96 9.74
CA ASN A 254 10.04 48.99 8.51
C ASN A 254 9.54 47.59 8.17
N THR A 255 8.34 47.30 8.64
CA THR A 255 7.68 46.00 8.53
C THR A 255 6.33 46.14 7.86
N SER A 256 5.83 45.07 7.24
CA SER A 256 4.53 45.08 6.60
C SER A 256 3.88 43.71 6.68
N THR A 257 2.57 43.68 6.88
CA THR A 257 1.74 42.48 6.82
C THR A 257 0.56 42.75 5.90
N ARG A 258 0.16 41.76 5.10
CA ARG A 258 -0.99 41.85 4.20
C ARG A 258 -1.77 40.56 4.23
N ILE A 259 -3.09 40.67 4.26
CA ILE A 259 -4.02 39.55 4.05
C ILE A 259 -4.88 39.81 2.82
N ALA A 260 -5.21 38.76 2.09
CA ALA A 260 -6.02 38.89 0.89
C ALA A 260 -6.88 37.65 0.62
N ASN A 261 -8.01 37.86 -0.06
CA ASN A 261 -8.82 36.79 -0.66
C ASN A 261 -8.23 36.33 -1.99
N LYS A 262 -6.92 36.05 -1.99
CA LYS A 262 -6.11 35.67 -3.15
C LYS A 262 -5.47 34.32 -2.88
N ALA A 263 -5.18 33.56 -3.93
CA ALA A 263 -4.43 32.32 -3.83
C ALA A 263 -3.01 32.56 -3.27
N LEU A 264 -2.41 33.71 -3.59
CA LEU A 264 -1.17 34.18 -2.97
C LEU A 264 -1.14 35.72 -2.96
N THR A 265 -0.61 36.31 -1.89
CA THR A 265 -0.32 37.75 -1.78
C THR A 265 1.10 37.97 -1.29
N MET A 266 1.85 38.86 -1.94
CA MET A 266 3.23 39.19 -1.60
C MET A 266 3.36 40.70 -1.37
N VAL A 267 3.91 41.08 -0.23
CA VAL A 267 4.11 42.48 0.16
C VAL A 267 5.58 42.70 0.51
N GLN A 268 6.08 43.89 0.24
CA GLN A 268 7.40 44.36 0.67
C GLN A 268 7.23 45.30 1.86
N TRP A 269 8.30 45.51 2.62
CA TRP A 269 8.40 46.60 3.59
C TRP A 269 7.97 47.94 2.97
N GLY A 270 7.43 48.84 3.79
CA GLY A 270 6.81 50.08 3.33
C GLY A 270 5.47 49.86 2.61
N GLU A 271 4.77 48.76 2.92
CA GLU A 271 3.44 48.42 2.43
C GLU A 271 3.32 48.28 0.90
N THR A 272 4.44 48.07 0.21
CA THR A 272 4.44 47.97 -1.25
C THR A 272 3.94 46.58 -1.68
N LEU A 273 2.82 46.54 -2.40
CA LEU A 273 2.29 45.30 -2.98
C LEU A 273 3.17 44.83 -4.14
N LEU A 274 3.70 43.62 -4.04
CA LEU A 274 4.60 43.04 -5.05
C LEU A 274 3.84 42.15 -6.05
N ALA A 275 2.98 41.28 -5.54
CA ALA A 275 2.23 40.36 -6.37
C ALA A 275 0.95 39.85 -5.69
N GLU A 276 -0.11 39.64 -6.47
CA GLU A 276 -1.33 38.97 -6.04
C GLU A 276 -1.83 38.05 -7.15
N ALA A 277 -2.23 36.83 -6.80
CA ALA A 277 -2.74 35.84 -7.74
C ALA A 277 -4.13 35.34 -7.36
N ASP A 278 -5.03 35.27 -8.33
CA ASP A 278 -6.24 34.47 -8.26
C ASP A 278 -5.98 33.07 -8.83
N LEU A 279 -6.59 32.04 -8.24
CA LEU A 279 -6.69 30.74 -8.90
C LEU A 279 -7.75 30.84 -9.99
N SER A 280 -7.40 30.51 -11.22
CA SER A 280 -8.30 30.59 -12.37
C SER A 280 -8.81 29.23 -12.83
N SER A 281 -7.99 28.18 -12.75
CA SER A 281 -8.38 26.81 -13.08
C SER A 281 -7.48 25.77 -12.41
N MET A 282 -8.01 24.55 -12.31
CA MET A 282 -7.27 23.35 -11.93
C MET A 282 -7.78 22.18 -12.77
N ASP A 283 -6.87 21.40 -13.31
CA ASP A 283 -7.16 20.14 -13.99
C ASP A 283 -6.21 19.03 -13.49
N ALA A 284 -6.20 17.87 -14.14
CA ALA A 284 -5.40 16.73 -13.70
C ALA A 284 -3.88 16.94 -13.82
N THR A 285 -3.46 17.97 -14.55
CA THR A 285 -2.07 18.21 -14.96
C THR A 285 -1.54 19.57 -14.50
N ASN A 286 -2.40 20.59 -14.50
CA ASN A 286 -2.03 21.98 -14.23
C ASN A 286 -3.00 22.67 -13.27
N PHE A 287 -2.47 23.65 -12.54
CA PHE A 287 -3.26 24.73 -11.97
C PHE A 287 -2.80 26.05 -12.59
N THR A 288 -3.73 26.97 -12.79
CA THR A 288 -3.44 28.25 -13.44
C THR A 288 -3.69 29.40 -12.50
N LEU A 289 -2.65 30.20 -12.26
CA LEU A 289 -2.74 31.44 -11.51
C LEU A 289 -2.88 32.63 -12.46
N ASN A 290 -3.75 33.57 -12.14
CA ASN A 290 -3.83 34.87 -12.80
C ASN A 290 -3.29 35.94 -11.85
N TRP A 291 -2.13 36.50 -12.19
CA TRP A 291 -1.48 37.55 -11.42
C TRP A 291 -2.16 38.89 -11.68
N THR A 292 -2.99 39.36 -10.74
CA THR A 292 -3.70 40.65 -10.84
C THR A 292 -2.83 41.85 -10.48
N THR A 293 -1.79 41.62 -9.68
CA THR A 293 -0.68 42.53 -9.43
C THR A 293 0.59 41.74 -9.62
N ASN A 294 1.61 42.29 -10.30
CA ASN A 294 2.82 41.54 -10.59
C ASN A 294 4.01 42.46 -10.82
N ASN A 295 5.04 42.35 -9.97
CA ASN A 295 6.34 42.91 -10.26
C ASN A 295 7.15 41.98 -11.20
N ALA A 296 8.22 42.50 -11.80
CA ALA A 296 9.04 41.77 -12.77
C ALA A 296 10.05 40.79 -12.13
N SER A 297 9.97 40.54 -10.81
CA SER A 297 10.87 39.62 -10.12
C SER A 297 10.39 38.16 -10.22
N ALA A 298 11.32 37.28 -10.58
CA ALA A 298 11.09 35.85 -10.81
C ALA A 298 11.17 35.04 -9.50
N TYR A 299 10.26 35.29 -8.55
CA TYR A 299 10.29 34.62 -7.24
C TYR A 299 10.05 33.11 -7.35
N VAL A 300 10.75 32.31 -6.55
CA VAL A 300 10.45 30.88 -6.44
C VAL A 300 9.27 30.69 -5.50
N ILE A 301 8.24 30.03 -5.98
CA ILE A 301 7.01 29.72 -5.24
C ILE A 301 6.89 28.21 -5.16
N HIS A 302 6.71 27.72 -3.95
CA HIS A 302 6.50 26.32 -3.65
C HIS A 302 5.01 26.02 -3.53
N PHE A 303 4.64 24.77 -3.75
CA PHE A 303 3.28 24.32 -3.62
C PHE A 303 3.15 22.91 -3.04
N ILE A 304 2.00 22.66 -2.41
CA ILE A 304 1.44 21.33 -2.19
C ILE A 304 0.11 21.28 -2.92
N ALA A 305 -0.04 20.34 -3.86
CA ALA A 305 -1.31 20.01 -4.50
C ALA A 305 -1.89 18.74 -3.86
N ILE A 306 -3.15 18.81 -3.42
CA ILE A 306 -3.84 17.74 -2.69
C ILE A 306 -5.09 17.34 -3.49
N GLY A 307 -5.26 16.07 -3.78
CA GLY A 307 -6.41 15.57 -4.54
C GLY A 307 -6.69 14.10 -4.28
N GLY A 308 -7.48 13.47 -5.14
CA GLY A 308 -7.95 12.10 -4.97
C GLY A 308 -9.43 12.03 -4.60
N SER A 309 -10.05 10.86 -4.81
CA SER A 309 -11.48 10.65 -4.58
C SER A 309 -11.88 10.93 -3.13
N SER A 310 -11.03 10.50 -2.18
CA SER A 310 -11.27 10.56 -0.73
C SER A 310 -11.23 11.97 -0.16
N VAL A 311 -10.50 12.87 -0.83
CA VAL A 311 -10.19 14.17 -0.26
C VAL A 311 -11.43 15.04 -0.26
N SER A 312 -11.74 15.66 0.87
CA SER A 312 -12.63 16.82 0.92
C SER A 312 -11.81 17.97 1.48
N ALA A 313 -11.90 19.13 0.85
CA ALA A 313 -11.17 20.32 1.27
C ALA A 313 -12.10 21.53 1.30
N LYS A 314 -11.88 22.39 2.29
CA LYS A 314 -12.61 23.64 2.43
C LYS A 314 -11.71 24.70 3.04
N VAL A 315 -11.68 25.89 2.44
CA VAL A 315 -11.10 27.09 3.04
C VAL A 315 -12.22 27.89 3.69
N VAL A 316 -12.14 28.09 5.00
CA VAL A 316 -13.11 28.88 5.77
C VAL A 316 -12.40 30.03 6.48
N GLY A 317 -12.94 31.24 6.33
CA GLY A 317 -12.54 32.37 7.16
C GLY A 317 -13.32 32.36 8.48
N TRP A 318 -12.62 32.52 9.59
CA TRP A 318 -13.22 32.62 10.92
C TRP A 318 -12.46 33.63 11.78
N THR A 319 -13.11 34.16 12.81
CA THR A 319 -12.54 35.17 13.70
C THR A 319 -12.24 34.59 15.08
N MET A 320 -11.12 35.02 15.67
CA MET A 320 -10.75 34.62 17.03
C MET A 320 -11.80 35.04 18.06
N ALA A 321 -11.97 34.25 19.11
CA ALA A 321 -12.86 34.57 20.21
C ALA A 321 -12.29 35.76 21.02
N THR A 322 -13.16 36.68 21.44
CA THR A 322 -12.80 37.81 22.30
C THR A 322 -12.75 37.44 23.79
N ALA A 323 -13.04 36.18 24.13
CA ALA A 323 -13.01 35.64 25.47
C ALA A 323 -12.46 34.21 25.46
N THR A 324 -11.86 33.79 26.57
CA THR A 324 -11.36 32.43 26.76
C THR A 324 -12.49 31.41 26.68
N GLY A 325 -12.30 30.35 25.90
CA GLY A 325 -13.24 29.25 25.79
C GLY A 325 -13.18 28.57 24.42
N ASN A 326 -14.04 27.57 24.24
CA ASN A 326 -14.14 26.85 22.98
C ASN A 326 -14.75 27.75 21.90
N LYS A 327 -14.13 27.77 20.71
CA LYS A 327 -14.66 28.45 19.53
C LYS A 327 -15.17 27.42 18.53
N SER A 328 -16.47 27.41 18.27
CA SER A 328 -17.04 26.63 17.17
C SER A 328 -16.74 27.32 15.84
N VAL A 329 -16.14 26.59 14.90
CA VAL A 329 -15.95 26.98 13.50
C VAL A 329 -16.80 26.04 12.66
N THR A 330 -17.88 26.57 12.08
CA THR A 330 -18.86 25.81 11.29
C THR A 330 -18.71 26.12 9.80
N GLY A 331 -19.50 25.46 8.93
CA GLY A 331 -19.52 25.73 7.50
C GLY A 331 -18.51 24.93 6.65
N VAL A 332 -17.76 24.00 7.26
CA VAL A 332 -16.86 23.08 6.55
C VAL A 332 -17.64 22.04 5.73
N GLY A 333 -18.78 21.56 6.25
CA GLY A 333 -19.68 20.62 5.57
C GLY A 333 -19.28 19.14 5.71
N PHE A 334 -18.14 18.86 6.34
CA PHE A 334 -17.66 17.53 6.71
C PHE A 334 -16.84 17.63 7.99
N GLN A 335 -16.58 16.51 8.66
CA GLN A 335 -15.63 16.44 9.77
C GLN A 335 -14.22 16.38 9.20
N PRO A 336 -13.36 17.40 9.42
CA PRO A 336 -11.98 17.34 8.95
C PRO A 336 -11.14 16.39 9.80
N ASP A 337 -10.26 15.63 9.14
CA ASP A 337 -9.20 14.83 9.79
C ASP A 337 -7.98 15.69 10.16
N VAL A 338 -7.75 16.76 9.40
CA VAL A 338 -6.66 17.72 9.61
C VAL A 338 -7.20 19.12 9.47
N VAL A 339 -6.81 20.00 10.39
CA VAL A 339 -7.12 21.43 10.33
C VAL A 339 -5.83 22.23 10.37
N ILE A 340 -5.65 23.13 9.41
CA ILE A 340 -4.54 24.08 9.38
C ILE A 340 -5.12 25.47 9.67
N HIS A 341 -4.61 26.11 10.72
CA HIS A 341 -4.97 27.48 11.08
C HIS A 341 -3.83 28.42 10.66
N ALA A 342 -4.18 29.48 9.95
CA ALA A 342 -3.29 30.60 9.68
C ALA A 342 -4.01 31.89 10.09
N PHE A 343 -3.33 32.74 10.85
CA PHE A 343 -3.87 33.99 11.35
C PHE A 343 -2.82 35.10 11.22
N PRO A 344 -3.22 36.34 10.87
CA PRO A 344 -2.28 37.44 10.65
C PRO A 344 -1.82 38.12 11.93
N ASP A 345 -2.73 38.26 12.90
CA ASP A 345 -2.47 38.89 14.19
C ASP A 345 -3.60 38.54 15.19
N SER A 346 -3.30 38.68 16.48
CA SER A 346 -4.19 38.54 17.63
C SER A 346 -5.28 39.61 17.73
N THR A 347 -5.06 40.83 17.21
CA THR A 347 -6.02 41.93 17.33
C THR A 347 -7.01 42.00 16.16
N PHE A 348 -6.75 41.24 15.10
CA PHE A 348 -7.61 41.19 13.92
C PHE A 348 -8.84 40.31 14.16
N THR A 349 -9.94 40.93 14.61
CA THR A 349 -11.22 40.27 14.94
C THR A 349 -12.31 40.47 13.89
N ASN A 350 -12.00 41.16 12.79
CA ASN A 350 -12.94 41.50 11.71
C ASN A 350 -12.83 40.54 10.51
N ALA A 351 -13.84 40.54 9.63
CA ALA A 351 -13.77 39.81 8.37
C ALA A 351 -12.67 40.38 7.46
N ILE A 352 -11.98 39.53 6.70
CA ILE A 352 -10.97 39.97 5.74
C ILE A 352 -11.64 40.87 4.68
N PRO A 353 -11.21 42.12 4.52
CA PRO A 353 -11.79 43.01 3.54
C PRO A 353 -11.56 42.48 2.12
N ALA A 354 -12.56 42.59 1.24
CA ALA A 354 -12.43 42.21 -0.17
C ALA A 354 -11.39 43.07 -0.92
N SER A 355 -11.04 44.22 -0.37
CA SER A 355 -9.88 45.05 -0.73
C SER A 355 -9.57 45.97 0.46
N LEU A 356 -8.35 45.94 1.02
CA LEU A 356 -7.89 47.04 1.87
C LEU A 356 -6.44 47.42 1.59
N VAL A 357 -6.25 48.72 1.47
CA VAL A 357 -4.99 49.44 1.71
C VAL A 357 -4.86 49.59 3.23
N GLY A 358 -3.69 49.18 3.75
CA GLY A 358 -3.09 49.43 5.07
C GLY A 358 -3.97 49.45 6.32
N LEU A 359 -3.70 48.57 7.29
CA LEU A 359 -4.00 48.84 8.70
C LEU A 359 -2.94 48.26 9.63
N ARG A 360 -2.19 49.21 10.23
CA ARG A 360 -1.40 49.25 11.48
C ARG A 360 -0.31 48.20 11.71
#